data_AF-A0A956GB13-F1
#
_entry.id   AF-A0A956GB13-F1
#
_cell.length_a   1.000
_cell.length_b   1.000
_cell.length_c   1.000
_cell.angle_alpha   90.00
_cell.angle_beta   90.00
_cell.angle_gamma   90.00
#
_symmetry.space_group_name_H-M   'P 1'
#
loop_
_entity.id
_entity.type
_entity.pdbx_description
1 polymer ?
#
loop_
_entity_poly.entity_id
_entity_poly.type
_entity_poly.pdbx_seq_one_letter_code
_entity_poly.pdbx_strand_id
1 'polypeptide(L)'
;MRSDYEGALKNFMESYKYSKFPELLFNIARCHESLAHYKEAIQFFTRFQKARKQKDPKIDSRIANLKKLQARKDASETKRQAEIERLRKLDEQRKADEARRKKEEEDRRKNAKSIHSGSWPGWVVAGGGVALIGAGIIFGALAAGKASDLENAAKTTPPAEYENVKSDESAGKAFQAVQIVTLVAGSAAVVTGGVLLFLHYRKAGSEQPKSTAWFAPAPLPGGAMVNAGLRF
;
A
#
# COMPACT_ATOMS: atom_id res chain seq x y z
N MET A 1 24.35 32.50 39.04
CA MET A 1 24.82 33.49 38.05
C MET A 1 25.33 32.75 36.83
N ARG A 2 24.67 32.85 35.67
CA ARG A 2 25.29 32.44 34.41
C ARG A 2 26.38 33.47 34.11
N SER A 3 27.62 33.03 33.95
CA SER A 3 28.67 33.90 33.43
C SER A 3 28.30 34.30 32.00
N ASP A 4 28.23 35.60 31.73
CA ASP A 4 27.94 36.15 30.40
C ASP A 4 29.16 36.01 29.50
N TYR A 5 29.32 34.83 28.91
CA TYR A 5 30.45 34.53 28.04
C TYR A 5 30.32 35.20 26.67
N GLU A 6 29.11 35.46 26.18
CA GLU A 6 28.87 36.23 24.96
C GLU A 6 29.31 37.70 25.10
N GLY A 7 28.90 38.36 26.19
CA GLY A 7 29.32 39.73 26.50
C GLY A 7 30.83 39.82 26.74
N ALA A 8 31.39 38.88 27.50
CA ALA A 8 32.84 38.79 27.70
C ALA A 8 33.59 38.58 26.39
N LEU A 9 33.12 37.68 25.52
CA LEU A 9 33.70 37.41 24.22
C LEU A 9 33.73 38.69 23.37
N LYS A 10 32.62 39.43 23.31
CA LYS A 10 32.53 40.70 22.58
C LYS A 10 33.57 41.71 23.09
N ASN A 11 33.65 41.89 24.40
CA ASN A 11 34.60 42.83 25.02
C ASN A 11 36.07 42.41 24.80
N PHE A 12 36.38 41.12 24.91
CA PHE A 12 37.73 40.63 24.66
C PHE A 12 38.14 40.74 23.19
N MET A 13 37.23 40.45 22.25
CA MET A 13 37.49 40.65 20.83
C MET A 13 37.71 42.12 20.51
N GLU A 14 36.91 43.02 21.07
CA GLU A 14 37.08 44.47 20.87
C GLU A 14 38.43 44.95 21.43
N SER A 15 38.76 44.56 22.66
CA SER A 15 40.05 44.87 23.27
C SER A 15 41.22 44.34 22.44
N TYR A 16 41.08 43.12 21.88
CA TYR A 16 42.11 42.51 21.04
C TYR A 16 42.30 43.24 19.70
N LYS A 17 41.29 43.94 19.19
CA LYS A 17 41.44 44.76 17.97
C LYS A 17 42.50 45.84 18.16
N TYR A 18 42.55 46.46 19.34
CA TYR A 18 43.45 47.57 19.64
C TYR A 18 44.78 47.12 20.25
N SER A 19 44.76 46.26 21.27
CA SER A 19 45.98 45.93 22.03
C SER A 19 46.83 44.82 21.39
N LYS A 20 46.20 43.91 20.64
CA LYS A 20 46.83 42.70 20.06
C LYS A 20 47.54 41.80 21.09
N PHE A 21 47.26 41.95 22.39
CA PHE A 21 47.94 41.18 23.44
C PHE A 21 47.61 39.68 23.34
N PRO A 22 48.62 38.80 23.36
CA PRO A 22 48.41 37.35 23.30
C PRO A 22 47.47 36.82 24.38
N GLU A 23 47.50 37.36 25.59
CA GLU A 23 46.69 36.93 26.74
C GLU A 23 45.18 37.01 26.44
N LEU A 24 44.77 37.98 25.62
CA LEU A 24 43.38 38.11 25.17
C LEU A 24 42.96 36.95 24.26
N LEU A 25 43.87 36.37 23.47
CA LEU A 25 43.58 35.17 22.67
C LEU A 25 43.19 33.98 23.54
N PHE A 26 43.83 33.82 24.70
CA PHE A 26 43.49 32.75 25.65
C PHE A 26 42.10 32.97 26.25
N ASN A 27 41.78 34.21 26.66
CA ASN A 27 40.47 34.55 27.22
C ASN A 27 39.35 34.41 26.18
N ILE A 28 39.59 34.83 24.93
CA ILE A 28 38.68 34.62 23.80
C ILE A 28 38.43 33.12 23.58
N ALA A 29 39.49 32.31 23.57
CA ALA A 29 39.38 30.86 23.44
C ALA A 29 38.55 30.22 24.56
N ARG A 30 38.74 30.67 25.82
CA ARG A 30 37.95 30.22 26.99
C ARG A 30 36.48 30.57 26.89
N CYS A 31 36.16 31.75 26.36
CA CYS A 31 34.77 32.15 26.13
C CYS A 31 34.14 31.28 25.03
N HIS A 32 34.84 31.06 23.90
CA HIS A 32 34.37 30.13 22.87
C HIS A 32 34.19 28.69 23.40
N GLU A 33 35.11 28.20 24.23
CA GLU A 33 34.99 26.90 24.89
C GLU A 33 33.71 26.82 25.75
N SER A 34 33.45 27.87 26.54
CA SER A 34 32.28 27.94 27.43
C SER A 34 30.96 28.04 26.66
N LEU A 35 30.98 28.57 25.44
CA LEU A 35 29.86 28.65 24.51
C LEU A 35 29.71 27.42 23.60
N ALA A 36 30.51 26.37 23.81
CA ALA A 36 30.57 25.18 22.94
C ALA A 36 30.88 25.50 21.46
N HIS A 37 31.54 26.63 21.21
CA HIS A 37 32.12 27.05 19.93
C HIS A 37 33.51 26.39 19.76
N TYR A 38 33.52 25.06 19.66
CA TYR A 38 34.75 24.27 19.75
C TYR A 38 35.76 24.59 18.64
N LYS A 39 35.29 24.85 17.42
CA LYS A 39 36.15 25.19 16.25
C LYS A 39 36.94 26.47 16.53
N GLU A 40 36.24 27.49 16.99
CA GLU A 40 36.77 28.81 17.30
C GLU A 40 37.72 28.73 18.50
N ALA A 41 37.34 28.01 19.56
CA ALA A 41 38.19 27.79 20.73
C ALA A 41 39.55 27.17 20.36
N ILE A 42 39.55 26.14 19.49
CA ILE A 42 40.77 25.52 18.97
C ILE A 42 41.63 26.54 18.22
N GLN A 43 41.03 27.31 17.31
CA GLN A 43 41.75 28.32 16.53
C GLN A 43 42.42 29.37 17.43
N PHE A 44 41.70 29.89 18.42
CA PHE A 44 42.25 30.91 19.33
C PHE A 44 43.31 30.34 20.28
N PHE A 45 43.18 29.10 20.78
CA PHE A 45 44.24 28.46 21.54
C PHE A 45 45.51 28.21 20.70
N THR A 46 45.36 27.79 19.44
CA THR A 46 46.49 27.64 18.51
C THR A 46 47.15 29.00 18.22
N ARG A 47 46.37 30.06 17.99
CA ARG A 47 46.90 31.42 17.80
C ARG A 47 47.63 31.93 19.04
N PHE A 48 47.12 31.66 20.23
CA PHE A 48 47.77 32.00 21.50
C PHE A 48 49.16 31.38 21.62
N GLN A 49 49.29 30.07 21.43
CA GLN A 49 50.58 29.38 21.47
C GLN A 49 51.55 29.89 20.40
N LYS A 50 51.04 30.16 19.18
CA LYS A 50 51.83 30.74 18.08
C LYS A 50 52.35 32.15 18.43
N ALA A 51 51.49 33.00 18.99
CA ALA A 51 51.85 34.37 19.38
C ALA A 51 52.90 34.39 20.50
N ARG A 52 52.81 33.47 21.47
CA ARG A 52 53.82 33.32 22.52
C ARG A 52 55.09 32.60 22.07
N LYS A 53 55.11 32.02 20.87
CA LYS A 53 56.17 31.13 20.37
C LYS A 53 56.51 30.02 21.37
N GLN A 54 55.52 29.57 22.14
CA GLN A 54 55.67 28.61 23.23
C GLN A 54 54.53 27.60 23.18
N LYS A 55 54.87 26.31 23.23
CA LYS A 55 53.89 25.24 23.41
C LYS A 55 53.62 25.02 24.90
N ASP A 56 52.36 24.75 25.21
CA ASP A 56 51.90 24.41 26.56
C ASP A 56 51.15 23.07 26.47
N PRO A 57 51.67 21.99 27.08
CA PRO A 57 51.03 20.67 27.07
C PRO A 57 49.59 20.67 27.60
N LYS A 58 49.24 21.59 28.51
CA LYS A 58 47.86 21.73 29.02
C LYS A 58 46.92 22.25 27.93
N ILE A 59 47.40 23.19 27.12
CA ILE A 59 46.63 23.73 25.99
C ILE A 59 46.52 22.70 24.87
N ASP A 60 47.58 21.93 24.60
CA ASP A 60 47.54 20.84 23.61
C ASP A 60 46.51 19.77 23.99
N SER A 61 46.49 19.39 25.27
CA SER A 61 45.50 18.45 25.83
C SER A 61 44.07 19.00 25.70
N ARG A 62 43.88 20.30 25.94
CA ARG A 62 42.59 20.96 25.80
C ARG A 62 42.15 21.02 24.34
N ILE A 63 43.03 21.38 23.41
CA ILE A 63 42.76 21.35 21.96
C ILE A 63 42.37 19.93 21.53
N ALA A 64 43.06 18.90 22.00
CA ALA A 64 42.72 17.51 21.69
C ALA A 64 41.32 17.12 22.20
N ASN A 65 40.95 17.55 23.41
CA ASN A 65 39.60 17.33 23.93
C ASN A 65 38.54 18.08 23.11
N LEU A 66 38.78 19.37 22.80
CA LEU A 66 37.87 20.17 21.97
C LEU A 66 37.65 19.56 20.58
N LYS A 67 38.68 18.98 19.95
CA LYS A 67 38.54 18.25 18.68
C LYS A 67 37.61 17.04 18.82
N LYS A 68 37.72 16.28 19.92
CA LYS A 68 36.81 15.15 20.21
C LYS A 68 35.38 15.62 20.42
N LEU A 69 35.18 16.72 21.16
CA LEU A 69 33.85 17.30 21.38
C LEU A 69 33.22 17.81 20.09
N GLN A 70 34.02 18.47 19.25
CA GLN A 70 33.59 18.92 17.94
C GLN A 70 33.16 17.75 17.05
N ALA A 71 33.99 16.70 16.95
CA ALA A 71 33.65 15.51 16.16
C ALA A 71 32.36 14.82 16.64
N ARG A 72 32.14 14.77 17.97
CA ARG A 72 30.89 14.25 18.55
C ARG A 72 29.68 15.12 18.18
N LYS A 73 29.82 16.45 18.21
CA LYS A 73 28.77 17.40 17.81
C LYS A 73 28.43 17.24 16.33
N ASP A 74 29.45 17.27 15.45
CA ASP A 74 29.30 17.11 14.01
C ASP A 74 28.64 15.75 13.66
N ALA A 75 29.03 14.66 14.34
CA ALA A 75 28.42 13.34 14.17
C ALA A 75 26.97 13.30 14.65
N SER A 76 26.65 13.96 15.77
CA SER A 76 25.28 14.04 16.29
C SER A 76 24.37 14.84 15.35
N GLU A 77 24.86 15.96 14.81
CA GLU A 77 24.15 16.78 13.84
C GLU A 77 23.90 16.01 12.53
N THR A 78 24.91 15.28 12.05
CA THR A 78 24.78 14.41 10.87
C THR A 78 23.71 13.34 11.08
N LYS A 79 23.72 12.65 12.23
CA LYS A 79 22.68 11.66 12.57
C LYS A 79 21.30 12.28 12.65
N ARG A 80 21.17 13.44 13.29
CA ARG A 80 19.90 14.17 13.37
C ARG A 80 19.38 14.55 11.99
N GLN A 81 20.26 15.02 11.10
CA GLN A 81 19.88 15.39 9.74
C GLN A 81 19.46 14.17 8.93
N ALA A 82 20.19 13.06 9.03
CA ALA A 82 19.83 11.81 8.38
C ALA A 82 18.48 11.26 8.86
N GLU A 83 18.18 11.37 10.16
CA GLU A 83 16.89 10.95 10.72
C GLU A 83 15.74 11.85 10.22
N ILE A 84 15.94 13.17 10.19
CA ILE A 84 14.95 14.10 9.63
C ILE A 84 14.67 13.77 8.15
N GLU A 85 15.71 13.49 7.36
CA GLU A 85 15.56 13.10 5.96
C GLU A 85 14.82 11.77 5.82
N ARG A 86 15.13 10.78 6.67
CA ARG A 86 14.43 9.49 6.70
C ARG A 86 12.94 9.66 7.00
N LEU A 87 12.60 10.50 7.98
CA LEU A 87 11.21 10.79 8.33
C LEU A 87 10.48 11.50 7.18
N ARG A 88 11.14 12.42 6.47
CA ARG A 88 10.57 13.06 5.27
C ARG A 88 10.27 12.04 4.17
N LYS A 89 11.23 11.16 3.87
CA LYS A 89 11.02 10.09 2.87
C LYS A 89 9.90 9.14 3.26
N LEU A 90 9.78 8.81 4.55
CA LEU A 90 8.69 7.98 5.05
C LEU A 90 7.32 8.68 4.90
N ASP A 91 7.24 9.97 5.19
CA ASP A 91 6.00 10.75 5.00
C ASP A 91 5.62 10.85 3.52
N GLU A 92 6.60 11.09 2.63
CA GLU A 92 6.39 11.08 1.18
C GLU A 92 5.90 9.72 0.68
N GLN A 93 6.51 8.62 1.15
CA GLN A 93 6.07 7.27 0.83
C GLN A 93 4.65 7.00 1.32
N ARG A 94 4.32 7.37 2.56
CA ARG A 94 2.96 7.22 3.11
C ARG A 94 1.93 7.98 2.28
N LYS A 95 2.24 9.22 1.88
CA LYS A 95 1.37 10.01 1.01
C LYS A 95 1.21 9.39 -0.37
N ALA A 96 2.29 8.86 -0.95
CA ALA A 96 2.24 8.16 -2.23
C ALA A 96 1.41 6.87 -2.15
N ASP A 97 1.57 6.09 -1.08
CA ASP A 97 0.80 4.87 -0.82
C ASP A 97 -0.67 5.19 -0.58
N GLU A 98 -0.98 6.24 0.19
CA GLU A 98 -2.36 6.70 0.39
C GLU A 98 -3.00 7.14 -0.94
N ALA A 99 -2.26 7.87 -1.77
CA ALA A 99 -2.71 8.27 -3.10
C ALA A 99 -2.95 7.04 -4.01
N ARG A 100 -2.06 6.05 -3.99
CA ARG A 100 -2.24 4.77 -4.71
C ARG A 100 -3.48 4.04 -4.22
N ARG A 101 -3.67 3.89 -2.91
CA ARG A 101 -4.84 3.22 -2.32
C ARG A 101 -6.15 3.93 -2.68
N LYS A 102 -6.18 5.27 -2.65
CA LYS A 102 -7.34 6.06 -3.08
C LYS A 102 -7.66 5.83 -4.55
N LYS A 103 -6.64 5.81 -5.41
CA LYS A 103 -6.81 5.53 -6.84
C LYS A 103 -7.32 4.10 -7.10
N GLU A 104 -6.75 3.10 -6.44
CA GLU A 104 -7.21 1.71 -6.51
C GLU A 104 -8.65 1.54 -6.01
N GLU A 105 -9.04 2.24 -4.94
CA GLU A 105 -10.42 2.22 -4.46
C GLU A 105 -11.38 2.89 -5.46
N GLU A 106 -10.98 4.00 -6.07
CA GLU A 106 -11.76 4.67 -7.10
C GLU A 106 -11.96 3.76 -8.33
N ASP A 107 -10.88 3.12 -8.80
CA ASP A 107 -10.93 2.18 -9.92
C ASP A 107 -11.79 0.96 -9.58
N ARG A 108 -11.69 0.42 -8.35
CA ARG A 108 -12.57 -0.66 -7.88
C ARG A 108 -14.04 -0.23 -7.85
N ARG A 109 -14.34 1.00 -7.39
CA ARG A 109 -15.71 1.55 -7.40
C ARG A 109 -16.25 1.70 -8.83
N LYS A 110 -15.43 2.16 -9.78
CA LYS A 110 -15.80 2.26 -11.19
C LYS A 110 -16.08 0.88 -11.79
N ASN A 111 -15.21 -0.10 -11.53
CA ASN A 111 -15.39 -1.47 -12.01
C ASN A 111 -16.62 -2.14 -11.38
N ALA A 112 -16.87 -1.96 -10.08
CA ALA A 112 -18.05 -2.50 -9.41
C ALA A 112 -19.38 -1.92 -9.96
N LYS A 113 -19.38 -0.63 -10.33
CA LYS A 113 -20.53 0.00 -11.02
C LYS A 113 -20.68 -0.51 -12.45
N SER A 114 -19.59 -0.76 -13.17
CA SER A 114 -19.60 -1.32 -14.53
C SER A 114 -20.18 -2.74 -14.58
N ILE A 115 -19.86 -3.60 -13.59
CA ILE A 115 -20.40 -4.97 -13.53
C ILE A 115 -21.94 -5.00 -13.37
N HIS A 116 -22.56 -3.96 -12.80
CA HIS A 116 -24.01 -3.88 -12.64
C HIS A 116 -24.78 -3.30 -13.84
N SER A 117 -24.10 -2.78 -14.87
CA SER A 117 -24.79 -2.18 -16.04
C SER A 117 -25.19 -3.20 -17.12
N GLY A 118 -24.74 -4.45 -17.00
CA GLY A 118 -25.12 -5.56 -17.88
C GLY A 118 -25.80 -6.68 -17.10
N SER A 119 -26.99 -6.44 -16.57
CA SER A 119 -27.79 -7.49 -15.92
C SER A 119 -28.28 -8.48 -16.97
N TRP A 120 -27.57 -9.59 -17.14
CA TRP A 120 -28.07 -10.69 -17.96
C TRP A 120 -29.36 -11.23 -17.32
N PRO A 121 -30.41 -11.52 -18.10
CA PRO A 121 -31.66 -12.03 -17.56
C PRO A 121 -31.42 -13.24 -16.63
N GLY A 122 -32.11 -13.29 -15.49
CA GLY A 122 -31.84 -14.28 -14.42
C GLY A 122 -31.90 -15.74 -14.87
N TRP A 123 -32.63 -16.05 -15.95
CA TRP A 123 -32.66 -17.38 -16.55
C TRP A 123 -31.33 -17.78 -17.22
N VAL A 124 -30.53 -16.84 -17.72
CA VAL A 124 -29.22 -17.14 -18.31
C VAL A 124 -28.22 -17.54 -17.23
N VAL A 125 -28.24 -16.87 -16.08
CA VAL A 125 -27.39 -17.22 -14.92
C VAL A 125 -27.82 -18.56 -14.31
N ALA A 126 -29.12 -18.79 -14.16
CA ALA A 126 -29.65 -20.06 -13.68
C ALA A 126 -29.34 -21.22 -14.65
N GLY A 127 -29.49 -21.00 -15.96
CA GLY A 127 -29.15 -21.97 -17.00
C GLY A 127 -27.66 -22.31 -17.03
N GLY A 128 -26.79 -21.31 -16.89
CA GLY A 128 -25.34 -21.52 -16.78
C GLY A 128 -24.95 -22.36 -15.55
N GLY A 129 -25.61 -22.14 -14.41
CA GLY A 129 -25.40 -22.95 -13.20
C GLY A 129 -25.76 -24.43 -13.38
N VAL A 130 -26.90 -24.73 -14.02
CA VAL A 130 -27.34 -26.10 -14.31
C VAL A 130 -26.36 -26.81 -15.28
N ALA A 131 -25.89 -26.10 -16.31
CA ALA A 131 -24.91 -26.64 -17.26
C ALA A 131 -23.59 -27.02 -16.58
N LEU A 132 -23.11 -26.20 -15.63
CA LEU A 132 -21.89 -26.48 -14.85
C LEU A 132 -22.04 -27.69 -13.93
N ILE A 133 -23.21 -27.87 -13.29
CA ILE A 133 -23.49 -29.06 -12.48
C ILE A 133 -23.53 -30.31 -13.36
N GLY A 134 -24.20 -30.25 -14.52
CA GLY A 134 -24.23 -31.35 -15.49
C GLY A 134 -22.83 -31.75 -15.96
N ALA A 135 -21.99 -30.77 -16.30
CA ALA A 135 -20.59 -31.02 -16.65
C ALA A 135 -19.81 -31.67 -15.49
N GLY A 136 -20.00 -31.19 -14.26
CA GLY A 136 -19.38 -31.77 -13.06
C GLY A 136 -19.74 -33.23 -12.82
N ILE A 137 -21.01 -33.62 -13.06
CA ILE A 137 -21.48 -35.00 -12.93
C ILE A 137 -20.81 -35.91 -13.99
N ILE A 138 -20.73 -35.45 -15.25
CA ILE A 138 -20.11 -36.22 -16.35
C ILE A 138 -18.61 -36.44 -16.07
N PHE A 139 -17.89 -35.37 -15.71
CA PHE A 139 -16.47 -35.47 -15.37
C PHE A 139 -16.23 -36.31 -14.11
N GLY A 140 -17.10 -36.23 -13.10
CA GLY A 140 -17.04 -37.06 -11.90
C GLY A 140 -17.22 -38.56 -12.20
N ALA A 141 -18.16 -38.90 -13.08
CA ALA A 141 -18.38 -40.29 -13.51
C ALA A 141 -17.18 -40.85 -14.30
N LEU A 142 -16.58 -40.06 -15.19
CA LEU A 142 -15.36 -40.43 -15.92
C LEU A 142 -14.15 -40.61 -14.98
N ALA A 143 -14.04 -39.77 -13.95
CA ALA A 143 -12.99 -39.89 -12.93
C ALA A 143 -13.18 -41.15 -12.07
N ALA A 144 -14.42 -41.49 -11.69
CA ALA A 144 -14.74 -42.70 -10.95
C ALA A 144 -14.40 -43.98 -11.75
N GLY A 145 -14.71 -44.00 -13.06
CA GLY A 145 -14.36 -45.10 -13.95
C GLY A 145 -12.85 -45.34 -14.05
N LYS A 146 -12.07 -44.26 -14.23
CA LYS A 146 -10.59 -44.37 -14.24
C LYS A 146 -10.02 -44.81 -12.89
N ALA A 147 -10.60 -44.37 -11.78
CA ALA A 147 -10.16 -44.79 -10.44
C ALA A 147 -10.38 -46.29 -10.21
N SER A 148 -11.50 -46.85 -10.68
CA SER A 148 -11.74 -48.30 -10.62
C SER A 148 -10.80 -49.10 -11.52
N ASP A 149 -10.43 -48.57 -12.69
CA ASP A 149 -9.46 -49.22 -13.58
C ASP A 149 -8.05 -49.25 -12.97
N LEU A 150 -7.65 -48.15 -12.31
CA LEU A 150 -6.41 -48.06 -11.53
C LEU A 150 -6.40 -49.01 -10.33
N GLU A 151 -7.51 -49.13 -9.60
CA GLU A 151 -7.64 -50.04 -8.47
C GLU A 151 -7.60 -51.52 -8.90
N ASN A 152 -8.20 -51.84 -10.05
CA ASN A 152 -8.17 -53.20 -10.61
C ASN A 152 -6.77 -53.55 -11.15
N ALA A 153 -6.09 -52.62 -11.82
CA ALA A 153 -4.72 -52.80 -12.27
C ALA A 153 -3.73 -52.99 -11.11
N ALA A 154 -3.97 -52.30 -9.98
CA ALA A 154 -3.20 -52.47 -8.74
C ALA A 154 -3.41 -53.83 -8.05
N LYS A 155 -4.55 -54.50 -8.29
CA LYS A 155 -4.85 -55.83 -7.72
C LYS A 155 -4.25 -56.99 -8.50
N THR A 156 -3.89 -56.81 -9.77
CA THR A 156 -3.47 -57.90 -10.67
C THR A 156 -1.97 -57.95 -10.96
N THR A 157 -1.13 -57.10 -10.35
CA THR A 157 0.29 -56.96 -10.74
C THR A 157 1.23 -57.10 -9.53
N PRO A 158 2.23 -58.02 -9.54
CA PRO A 158 3.23 -58.13 -8.46
C PRO A 158 4.18 -56.92 -8.39
N PRO A 159 4.81 -56.64 -7.24
CA PRO A 159 5.52 -55.38 -6.99
C PRO A 159 6.92 -55.40 -7.59
N ALA A 160 7.03 -55.20 -8.90
CA ALA A 160 8.30 -55.01 -9.57
C ALA A 160 8.16 -54.15 -10.85
N GLU A 161 7.65 -52.91 -10.73
CA GLU A 161 7.98 -51.80 -11.64
C GLU A 161 7.41 -50.48 -11.11
N TYR A 162 8.11 -49.87 -10.15
CA TYR A 162 7.79 -48.57 -9.54
C TYR A 162 8.43 -47.39 -10.31
N GLU A 163 8.30 -47.34 -11.64
CA GLU A 163 8.69 -46.12 -12.39
C GLU A 163 7.53 -45.41 -13.13
N ASN A 164 6.36 -46.03 -13.30
CA ASN A 164 5.25 -45.40 -14.04
C ASN A 164 4.09 -44.89 -13.16
N VAL A 165 4.19 -44.95 -11.84
CA VAL A 165 3.08 -44.58 -10.92
C VAL A 165 3.04 -43.07 -10.59
N LYS A 166 4.06 -42.28 -10.98
CA LYS A 166 4.08 -40.83 -10.70
C LYS A 166 3.21 -39.98 -11.64
N SER A 167 2.77 -40.51 -12.78
CA SER A 167 1.89 -39.76 -13.71
C SER A 167 0.40 -39.89 -13.41
N ASP A 168 -0.04 -40.89 -12.65
CA ASP A 168 -1.46 -41.11 -12.35
C ASP A 168 -1.94 -40.45 -11.05
N GLU A 169 -1.03 -40.21 -10.09
CA GLU A 169 -1.37 -39.55 -8.82
C GLU A 169 -1.71 -38.05 -9.02
N SER A 170 -1.06 -37.40 -10.00
CA SER A 170 -1.31 -36.00 -10.36
C SER A 170 -2.60 -35.81 -11.16
N ALA A 171 -3.01 -36.81 -11.95
CA ALA A 171 -4.33 -36.84 -12.59
C ALA A 171 -5.45 -36.94 -11.55
N GLY A 172 -5.33 -37.86 -10.58
CA GLY A 172 -6.31 -38.03 -9.51
C GLY A 172 -6.51 -36.77 -8.65
N LYS A 173 -5.42 -36.12 -8.24
CA LYS A 173 -5.47 -34.87 -7.45
C LYS A 173 -6.04 -33.69 -8.24
N ALA A 174 -5.76 -33.61 -9.55
CA ALA A 174 -6.35 -32.60 -10.41
C ALA A 174 -7.87 -32.78 -10.57
N PHE A 175 -8.33 -34.02 -10.77
CA PHE A 175 -9.77 -34.30 -10.87
C PHE A 175 -10.52 -34.04 -9.56
N GLN A 176 -9.93 -34.38 -8.41
CA GLN A 176 -10.53 -34.09 -7.10
C GLN A 176 -10.64 -32.58 -6.82
N ALA A 177 -9.60 -31.81 -7.16
CA ALA A 177 -9.62 -30.35 -7.01
C ALA A 177 -10.66 -29.69 -7.93
N VAL A 178 -10.72 -30.11 -9.20
CA VAL A 178 -11.71 -29.61 -10.17
C VAL A 178 -13.14 -29.94 -9.73
N GLN A 179 -13.38 -31.14 -9.20
CA GLN A 179 -14.69 -31.54 -8.69
C GLN A 179 -15.14 -30.66 -7.52
N ILE A 180 -14.28 -30.43 -6.51
CA ILE A 180 -14.63 -29.62 -5.33
C ILE A 180 -14.92 -28.17 -5.75
N VAL A 181 -14.04 -27.56 -6.55
CA VAL A 181 -14.21 -26.17 -7.00
C VAL A 181 -15.49 -26.02 -7.83
N THR A 182 -15.78 -26.96 -8.73
CA THR A 182 -16.97 -26.90 -9.58
C THR A 182 -18.27 -27.10 -8.80
N LEU A 183 -18.27 -27.99 -7.80
CA LEU A 183 -19.46 -28.29 -7.00
C LEU A 183 -19.79 -27.14 -6.03
N VAL A 184 -18.77 -26.55 -5.40
CA VAL A 184 -18.93 -25.35 -4.56
C VAL A 184 -19.34 -24.13 -5.40
N ALA A 185 -18.68 -23.89 -6.53
CA ALA A 185 -19.03 -22.77 -7.41
C ALA A 185 -20.43 -22.93 -8.04
N GLY A 186 -20.76 -24.13 -8.52
CA GLY A 186 -22.05 -24.44 -9.13
C GLY A 186 -23.22 -24.34 -8.14
N SER A 187 -23.06 -24.85 -6.91
CA SER A 187 -24.09 -24.75 -5.88
C SER A 187 -24.38 -23.29 -5.47
N ALA A 188 -23.33 -22.48 -5.28
CA ALA A 188 -23.47 -21.06 -5.00
C ALA A 188 -24.21 -20.30 -6.13
N ALA A 189 -23.94 -20.65 -7.39
CA ALA A 189 -24.62 -20.06 -8.54
C ALA A 189 -26.11 -20.42 -8.60
N VAL A 190 -26.49 -21.67 -8.29
CA VAL A 190 -27.90 -22.10 -8.27
C VAL A 190 -28.70 -21.39 -7.17
N VAL A 191 -28.13 -21.29 -5.95
CA VAL A 191 -28.78 -20.58 -4.85
C VAL A 191 -28.99 -19.11 -5.21
N THR A 192 -27.95 -18.45 -5.75
CA THR A 192 -28.01 -17.03 -6.14
C THR A 192 -29.01 -16.80 -7.28
N GLY A 193 -28.99 -17.63 -8.32
CA GLY A 193 -29.93 -17.56 -9.43
C GLY A 193 -31.38 -17.82 -9.01
N GLY A 194 -31.61 -18.80 -8.13
CA GLY A 194 -32.93 -19.12 -7.57
C GLY A 194 -33.51 -17.96 -6.76
N VAL A 195 -32.71 -17.30 -5.91
CA VAL A 195 -33.12 -16.12 -5.16
C VAL A 195 -33.50 -14.97 -6.08
N LEU A 196 -32.71 -14.70 -7.13
CA LEU A 196 -33.02 -13.64 -8.11
C LEU A 196 -34.33 -13.92 -8.87
N LEU A 197 -34.57 -15.17 -9.28
CA LEU A 197 -35.82 -15.58 -9.93
C LEU A 197 -37.03 -15.44 -8.98
N PHE A 198 -36.88 -15.84 -7.73
CA PHE A 198 -37.94 -15.71 -6.72
C PHE A 198 -38.30 -14.24 -6.46
N LEU A 199 -37.31 -13.36 -6.36
CA LEU A 199 -37.53 -11.91 -6.22
C LEU A 199 -38.19 -11.31 -7.46
N HIS A 200 -37.79 -11.74 -8.66
CA HIS A 200 -38.41 -11.31 -9.91
C HIS A 200 -39.88 -11.75 -10.00
N TYR A 201 -40.18 -13.00 -9.62
CA TYR A 201 -41.55 -13.54 -9.64
C TYR A 201 -42.47 -12.83 -8.63
N ARG A 202 -41.96 -12.50 -7.43
CA ARG A 202 -42.71 -11.69 -6.45
C ARG A 202 -43.04 -10.30 -6.96
N LYS A 203 -42.14 -9.68 -7.74
CA LYS A 203 -42.36 -8.35 -8.30
C LYS A 203 -43.33 -8.40 -9.50
N ALA A 204 -43.20 -9.40 -10.37
CA ALA A 204 -44.08 -9.60 -11.51
C ALA A 204 -45.54 -9.91 -11.11
N GLY A 205 -45.76 -10.60 -9.99
CA GLY A 205 -47.11 -10.82 -9.44
C GLY A 205 -47.79 -9.59 -8.82
N SER A 206 -47.08 -8.45 -8.71
CA SER A 206 -47.60 -7.20 -8.15
C SER A 206 -47.89 -6.11 -9.20
N GLU A 207 -47.57 -6.37 -10.47
CA GLU A 207 -47.93 -5.45 -11.55
C GLU A 207 -49.29 -5.85 -12.12
N GLN A 208 -50.37 -5.19 -11.65
CA GLN A 208 -51.62 -5.15 -12.39
C GLN A 208 -51.31 -4.70 -13.82
N PRO A 209 -51.91 -5.29 -14.87
CA PRO A 209 -51.71 -4.84 -16.24
C PRO A 209 -52.10 -3.36 -16.29
N LYS A 210 -51.10 -2.47 -16.41
CA LYS A 210 -51.35 -1.04 -16.50
C LYS A 210 -51.95 -0.79 -17.87
N SER A 211 -53.27 -0.86 -17.94
CA SER A 211 -54.04 -0.33 -19.06
C SER A 211 -53.65 1.14 -19.20
N THR A 212 -52.86 1.40 -20.23
CA THR A 212 -52.34 2.73 -20.51
C THR A 212 -53.23 3.33 -21.56
N ALA A 213 -54.18 4.15 -21.12
CA ALA A 213 -54.92 5.02 -22.01
C ALA A 213 -53.99 6.17 -22.42
N TRP A 214 -53.93 6.45 -23.72
CA TRP A 214 -53.22 7.61 -24.22
C TRP A 214 -54.12 8.44 -25.13
N PHE A 215 -53.89 9.75 -25.11
CA PHE A 215 -54.54 10.72 -25.97
C PHE A 215 -53.44 11.46 -26.74
N ALA A 216 -53.54 11.51 -28.06
CA ALA A 216 -52.66 12.36 -28.86
C ALA A 216 -53.50 13.31 -29.72
N PRO A 217 -53.29 14.63 -29.60
CA PRO A 217 -53.82 15.59 -30.55
C PRO A 217 -52.99 15.55 -31.83
N ALA A 218 -53.65 15.44 -32.97
CA ALA A 218 -53.04 15.56 -34.29
C ALA A 218 -53.63 16.79 -35.01
N PRO A 219 -52.81 17.78 -35.38
CA PRO A 219 -53.28 18.91 -36.15
C PRO A 219 -53.55 18.49 -37.60
N LEU A 220 -54.67 18.95 -38.15
CA LEU A 220 -55.04 18.78 -39.55
C LEU A 220 -55.20 20.17 -40.19
N PRO A 221 -55.02 20.32 -41.52
CA PRO A 221 -55.25 21.60 -42.18
C PRO A 221 -56.72 22.02 -42.03
N GLY A 222 -56.98 22.99 -41.16
CA GLY A 222 -58.33 23.49 -40.84
C GLY A 222 -58.90 23.07 -39.47
N GLY A 223 -58.17 22.34 -38.63
CA GLY A 223 -58.63 21.97 -37.28
C GLY A 223 -57.70 21.02 -36.53
N ALA A 224 -58.16 20.47 -35.40
CA ALA A 224 -57.43 19.45 -34.65
C ALA A 224 -58.33 18.24 -34.37
N MET A 225 -57.75 17.04 -34.44
CA MET A 225 -58.38 15.79 -34.05
C MET A 225 -57.67 15.23 -32.83
N VAL A 226 -58.41 14.61 -31.90
CA VAL A 226 -57.82 13.90 -30.75
C VAL A 226 -58.11 12.42 -30.92
N ASN A 227 -57.05 11.62 -30.94
CA ASN A 227 -57.16 10.16 -30.94
C ASN A 227 -56.97 9.62 -29.54
N ALA A 228 -57.82 8.67 -29.14
CA ALA A 228 -57.76 7.99 -27.86
C ALA A 228 -57.74 6.48 -28.09
N GLY A 229 -56.84 5.77 -27.41
CA GLY A 229 -56.76 4.31 -27.47
C GLY A 229 -56.49 3.69 -26.10
N LEU A 230 -57.07 2.52 -25.87
CA LEU A 230 -56.69 1.66 -24.74
C LEU A 230 -55.90 0.46 -25.26
N ARG A 231 -54.77 0.17 -24.58
CA ARG A 231 -54.00 -1.06 -24.75
C ARG A 231 -54.11 -1.87 -23.46
N PHE A 232 -54.62 -3.10 -23.60
CA PHE A 232 -54.74 -4.08 -22.52
C PHE A 232 -53.57 -5.05 -22.56
#